data_AF-A0A3L6MY23-F1
#
_entry.id   AF-A0A3L6MY23-F1
#
_cell.length_a   1.000
_cell.length_b   1.000
_cell.length_c   1.000
_cell.angle_alpha   90.00
_cell.angle_beta   90.00
_cell.angle_gamma   90.00
#
_symmetry.space_group_name_H-M   'P 1'
#
loop_
_entity.id
_entity.type
_entity.pdbx_description
1 polymer ?
#
loop_
_entity_poly.entity_id
_entity_poly.type
_entity_poly.pdbx_seq_one_letter_code
_entity_poly.pdbx_strand_id
1 'polypeptide(L)'
;MASLVFAALLASANGKTVKSPTPPMGWNSYNHYNCRPSEDIIKINAKGLVDLGFKDLGYSIVTVDCGWPSRDRDSKGRLQWNETLFPSGPKALGEYIHDLGLEFGLYSGAGYLQCGSTDIPASLDYEEIDAKSFAEWGGDTLKYDNCYATSKTNMVDADSAEAKSPNRFIKMAAAINETDRDIKYFLCQWGIGEDVPQWAAPLGNSWRMSNDIFNAWRAIWRITNQVVAHAKYNGPGAFADMDMLIIGLGALSHDEERFHFGFWSMMKSPLIIGGVMDAKQIPAESLEIMSNKEVIAINQDPLAEAAKLVIRYTEEEWDIWAGNLSSNRKVLGVLNWKNETQTVKVDLSLIGVDKAAARDVWAHEDLSISGIQEFKLAPHELRQLVLSDISPASPPKAAGYYSAQDATLSGSASLVNCKDTECLPTHKKVGSIGKDAKVTFKSVSAPKDGSVYLGIDYINHEYHHTIGDWETNSRNMSISVNGEDAKRWAFPNAGGDWFESDRLTILVDGFKKGDNNEVTFTASASGNWAPDLVGFEVLE
;
A
#
# COMPACT_ATOMS: atom_id res chain seq x y z
N MET A 1 -28.58 -61.05 -18.64
CA MET A 1 -27.33 -60.47 -18.10
C MET A 1 -26.91 -59.34 -19.02
N ALA A 2 -27.07 -58.10 -18.59
CA ALA A 2 -26.49 -56.94 -19.27
C ALA A 2 -25.93 -56.04 -18.17
N SER A 3 -24.60 -56.05 -18.01
CA SER A 3 -23.90 -55.20 -17.07
C SER A 3 -23.76 -53.80 -17.67
N LEU A 4 -24.37 -52.80 -17.03
CA LEU A 4 -24.01 -51.41 -17.25
C LEU A 4 -22.75 -51.10 -16.43
N VAL A 5 -21.67 -50.74 -17.12
CA VAL A 5 -20.48 -50.14 -16.52
C VAL A 5 -20.72 -48.63 -16.46
N PHE A 6 -20.82 -48.09 -15.25
CA PHE A 6 -20.76 -46.65 -15.01
C PHE A 6 -19.28 -46.24 -14.98
N ALA A 7 -18.83 -45.52 -16.01
CA ALA A 7 -17.56 -44.81 -15.97
C ALA A 7 -17.77 -43.50 -15.21
N ALA A 8 -17.22 -43.40 -13.99
CA ALA A 8 -17.12 -42.14 -13.28
C ALA A 8 -16.02 -41.30 -13.95
N LEU A 9 -16.39 -40.19 -14.59
CA LEU A 9 -15.44 -39.14 -14.93
C LEU A 9 -15.00 -38.48 -13.61
N LEU A 10 -13.79 -38.83 -13.15
CA LEU A 10 -13.04 -37.99 -12.22
C LEU A 10 -12.62 -36.75 -13.01
N ALA A 11 -13.35 -35.64 -12.83
CA ALA A 11 -12.81 -34.34 -13.16
C ALA A 11 -11.68 -34.09 -12.16
N SER A 12 -10.43 -34.17 -12.61
CA SER A 12 -9.30 -33.60 -11.86
C SER A 12 -9.59 -32.10 -11.72
N ALA A 13 -9.89 -31.67 -10.49
CA ALA A 13 -9.93 -30.27 -10.16
C ALA A 13 -8.49 -29.76 -10.23
N ASN A 14 -8.16 -29.02 -11.28
CA ASN A 14 -6.92 -28.25 -11.31
C ASN A 14 -7.11 -27.12 -10.28
N GLY A 15 -6.29 -27.11 -9.25
CA GLY A 15 -6.17 -26.01 -8.29
C GLY A 15 -5.74 -24.74 -9.01
N LYS A 16 -6.20 -23.59 -8.53
CA LYS A 16 -5.91 -22.30 -9.15
C LYS A 16 -5.36 -21.31 -8.13
N THR A 17 -4.71 -20.26 -8.61
CA THR A 17 -4.53 -19.06 -7.81
C THR A 17 -5.91 -18.46 -7.55
N VAL A 18 -6.40 -18.62 -6.32
CA VAL A 18 -7.75 -18.17 -5.94
C VAL A 18 -7.72 -16.74 -5.44
N LYS A 19 -8.59 -15.91 -6.00
CA LYS A 19 -8.73 -14.49 -5.69
C LYS A 19 -9.69 -14.29 -4.51
N SER A 20 -9.29 -13.49 -3.54
CA SER A 20 -10.12 -13.12 -2.38
C SER A 20 -10.99 -11.91 -2.72
N PRO A 21 -12.29 -11.90 -2.42
CA PRO A 21 -13.17 -10.78 -2.75
C PRO A 21 -12.82 -9.50 -1.97
N THR A 22 -12.21 -9.65 -0.80
CA THR A 22 -11.78 -8.57 0.10
C THR A 22 -10.31 -8.79 0.50
N PRO A 23 -9.63 -7.77 1.06
CA PRO A 23 -8.23 -7.89 1.45
C PRO A 23 -8.02 -9.03 2.45
N PRO A 24 -6.99 -9.88 2.29
CA PRO A 24 -6.67 -10.94 3.23
C PRO A 24 -6.42 -10.40 4.65
N MET A 25 -6.86 -11.15 5.66
CA MET A 25 -6.63 -10.85 7.07
C MET A 25 -6.03 -12.07 7.78
N GLY A 26 -5.08 -11.86 8.68
CA GLY A 26 -4.43 -12.96 9.38
C GLY A 26 -3.25 -12.53 10.24
N TRP A 27 -2.28 -13.42 10.38
CA TRP A 27 -1.08 -13.27 11.18
C TRP A 27 0.14 -13.84 10.45
N ASN A 28 1.30 -13.23 10.68
CA ASN A 28 2.57 -13.64 10.10
C ASN A 28 3.69 -13.54 11.14
N SER A 29 4.57 -14.55 11.18
CA SER A 29 5.61 -14.67 12.20
C SER A 29 6.76 -13.63 12.09
N TYR A 30 6.93 -12.95 10.96
CA TYR A 30 8.17 -12.20 10.68
C TYR A 30 8.41 -10.98 11.59
N ASN A 31 7.44 -10.09 11.79
CA ASN A 31 7.72 -8.80 12.47
C ASN A 31 8.19 -8.98 13.92
N HIS A 32 7.61 -9.91 14.67
CA HIS A 32 8.02 -10.18 16.06
C HIS A 32 9.16 -11.20 16.15
N TYR A 33 9.15 -12.26 15.34
CA TYR A 33 10.08 -13.40 15.50
C TYR A 33 11.23 -13.42 14.48
N ASN A 34 11.21 -12.53 13.48
CA ASN A 34 12.14 -12.52 12.33
C ASN A 34 12.17 -13.90 11.66
N CYS A 35 13.30 -14.30 11.04
CA CYS A 35 13.49 -15.62 10.45
C CYS A 35 13.83 -16.71 11.49
N ARG A 36 13.14 -16.71 12.64
CA ARG A 36 13.31 -17.70 13.72
C ARG A 36 11.98 -18.29 14.20
N PRO A 37 11.11 -18.79 13.30
CA PRO A 37 9.87 -19.44 13.71
C PRO A 37 10.14 -20.81 14.34
N SER A 38 9.18 -21.31 15.12
CA SER A 38 9.12 -22.69 15.60
C SER A 38 7.67 -23.16 15.65
N GLU A 39 7.44 -24.46 15.68
CA GLU A 39 6.09 -25.03 15.75
C GLU A 39 5.30 -24.50 16.95
N ASP A 40 5.94 -24.38 18.12
CA ASP A 40 5.30 -23.83 19.32
C ASP A 40 4.90 -22.36 19.13
N ILE A 41 5.76 -21.54 18.52
CA ILE A 41 5.45 -20.14 18.20
C ILE A 41 4.21 -20.07 17.30
N ILE A 42 4.17 -20.89 16.24
CA ILE A 42 3.03 -20.91 15.31
C ILE A 42 1.75 -21.35 16.02
N LYS A 43 1.82 -22.42 16.83
CA LYS A 43 0.67 -22.93 17.59
C LYS A 43 0.12 -21.93 18.60
N ILE A 44 1.00 -21.24 19.34
CA ILE A 44 0.61 -20.19 20.30
C ILE A 44 -0.18 -19.10 19.57
N ASN A 45 0.35 -18.58 18.47
CA ASN A 45 -0.29 -17.47 17.76
C ASN A 45 -1.57 -17.88 17.02
N ALA A 46 -1.59 -19.08 16.42
CA ALA A 46 -2.79 -19.63 15.78
C ALA A 46 -3.92 -19.81 16.79
N LYS A 47 -3.63 -20.43 17.94
CA LYS A 47 -4.61 -20.57 19.03
C LYS A 47 -5.02 -19.20 19.58
N GLY A 48 -4.08 -18.25 19.66
CA GLY A 48 -4.33 -16.87 20.04
C GLY A 48 -5.38 -16.18 19.19
N LEU A 49 -5.33 -16.33 17.86
CA LEU A 49 -6.35 -15.77 16.96
C LEU A 49 -7.76 -16.28 17.29
N VAL A 50 -7.89 -17.54 17.72
CA VAL A 50 -9.17 -18.12 18.12
C VAL A 50 -9.59 -17.64 19.51
N ASP A 51 -8.71 -17.81 20.50
CA ASP A 51 -9.01 -17.52 21.91
C ASP A 51 -9.30 -16.04 22.16
N LEU A 52 -8.68 -15.15 21.39
CA LEU A 52 -8.90 -13.70 21.45
C LEU A 52 -10.06 -13.23 20.55
N GLY A 53 -10.73 -14.14 19.83
CA GLY A 53 -11.89 -13.84 18.98
C GLY A 53 -11.56 -13.22 17.61
N PHE A 54 -10.30 -13.14 17.23
CA PHE A 54 -9.85 -12.54 15.96
C PHE A 54 -10.25 -13.37 14.74
N LYS A 55 -10.34 -14.70 14.87
CA LYS A 55 -10.88 -15.56 13.82
C LYS A 55 -12.29 -15.13 13.40
N ASP A 56 -13.16 -14.81 14.37
CA ASP A 56 -14.54 -14.40 14.11
C ASP A 56 -14.64 -12.99 13.52
N LEU A 57 -13.57 -12.20 13.61
CA LEU A 57 -13.42 -10.91 12.95
C LEU A 57 -12.89 -11.04 11.51
N GLY A 58 -12.54 -12.25 11.07
CA GLY A 58 -12.05 -12.55 9.72
C GLY A 58 -10.54 -12.78 9.62
N TYR A 59 -9.78 -12.67 10.70
CA TYR A 59 -8.35 -13.00 10.70
C TYR A 59 -8.17 -14.53 10.62
N SER A 60 -8.11 -15.06 9.40
CA SER A 60 -8.10 -16.50 9.16
C SER A 60 -6.73 -17.07 8.82
N ILE A 61 -5.77 -16.27 8.33
CA ILE A 61 -4.49 -16.79 7.82
C ILE A 61 -3.44 -16.86 8.92
N VAL A 62 -2.69 -17.96 8.99
CA VAL A 62 -1.50 -18.13 9.86
C VAL A 62 -0.30 -18.47 8.99
N THR A 63 0.60 -17.51 8.79
CA THR A 63 1.78 -17.71 7.91
C THR A 63 3.03 -18.05 8.70
N VAL A 64 3.68 -19.16 8.33
CA VAL A 64 5.06 -19.47 8.74
C VAL A 64 6.02 -18.78 7.77
N ASP A 65 6.59 -17.65 8.19
CA ASP A 65 7.52 -16.86 7.36
C ASP A 65 8.95 -17.47 7.39
N CYS A 66 9.93 -16.76 6.83
CA CYS A 66 11.31 -17.20 6.61
C CYS A 66 11.95 -18.00 7.77
N GLY A 67 12.87 -18.89 7.42
CA GLY A 67 13.67 -19.65 8.39
C GLY A 67 13.10 -21.01 8.79
N TRP A 68 11.92 -21.40 8.27
CA TRP A 68 11.33 -22.72 8.50
C TRP A 68 12.04 -23.90 7.81
N PRO A 69 12.66 -23.77 6.61
CA PRO A 69 13.21 -24.93 5.93
C PRO A 69 14.51 -25.44 6.58
N SER A 70 14.77 -26.72 6.34
CA SER A 70 16.12 -27.27 6.41
C SER A 70 17.02 -26.64 5.35
N ARG A 71 18.33 -26.70 5.57
CA ARG A 71 19.35 -26.26 4.60
C ARG A 71 19.38 -27.15 3.36
N ASP A 72 19.03 -28.42 3.53
CA ASP A 72 19.12 -29.43 2.47
C ASP A 72 17.74 -29.73 1.89
N ARG A 73 17.69 -29.82 0.56
CA ARG A 73 16.57 -30.42 -0.17
C ARG A 73 16.68 -31.94 -0.10
N ASP A 74 15.58 -32.66 -0.27
CA ASP A 74 15.63 -34.13 -0.38
C ASP A 74 16.26 -34.59 -1.71
N SER A 75 16.39 -35.91 -1.88
CA SER A 75 16.98 -36.51 -3.10
C SER A 75 16.18 -36.27 -4.38
N LYS A 76 14.94 -35.77 -4.27
CA LYS A 76 14.09 -35.37 -5.39
C LYS A 76 14.10 -33.85 -5.61
N GLY A 77 14.91 -33.12 -4.84
CA GLY A 77 15.02 -31.67 -4.91
C GLY A 77 13.87 -30.93 -4.21
N ARG A 78 13.08 -31.56 -3.33
CA ARG A 78 12.01 -30.86 -2.60
C ARG A 78 12.54 -30.16 -1.36
N LEU A 79 12.03 -28.97 -1.06
CA LEU A 79 12.25 -28.30 0.23
C LEU A 79 11.85 -29.23 1.40
N GLN A 80 12.68 -29.29 2.44
CA GLN A 80 12.39 -30.03 3.67
C GLN A 80 12.18 -29.06 4.83
N TRP A 81 11.31 -29.41 5.76
CA TRP A 81 11.13 -28.65 7.01
C TRP A 81 12.23 -28.97 7.99
N ASN A 82 12.65 -28.00 8.79
CA ASN A 82 13.61 -28.23 9.86
C ASN A 82 12.93 -29.00 11.01
N GLU A 83 13.23 -30.29 11.14
CA GLU A 83 12.62 -31.20 12.15
C GLU A 83 12.92 -30.80 13.61
N THR A 84 13.95 -29.98 13.87
CA THR A 84 14.19 -29.45 15.22
C THR A 84 13.25 -28.30 15.56
N LEU A 85 12.94 -27.45 14.57
CA LEU A 85 12.01 -26.33 14.75
C LEU A 85 10.55 -26.77 14.61
N PHE A 86 10.29 -27.78 13.77
CA PHE A 86 8.97 -28.30 13.41
C PHE A 86 8.94 -29.84 13.50
N PRO A 87 9.02 -30.41 14.71
CA PRO A 87 9.12 -31.86 14.92
C PRO A 87 7.92 -32.66 14.41
N SER A 88 6.72 -32.08 14.30
CA SER A 88 5.57 -32.79 13.73
C SER A 88 5.53 -32.76 12.19
N GLY A 89 6.32 -31.88 11.57
CA GLY A 89 6.33 -31.65 10.14
C GLY A 89 5.13 -30.82 9.63
N PRO A 90 5.17 -30.43 8.34
CA PRO A 90 4.22 -29.47 7.78
C PRO A 90 2.78 -29.93 7.76
N LYS A 91 2.54 -31.22 7.49
CA LYS A 91 1.18 -31.76 7.36
C LYS A 91 0.44 -31.70 8.69
N ALA A 92 1.09 -32.17 9.76
CA ALA A 92 0.50 -32.15 11.09
C ALA A 92 0.31 -30.72 11.62
N LEU A 93 1.22 -29.80 11.30
CA LEU A 93 1.03 -28.37 11.60
C LEU A 93 -0.13 -27.76 10.82
N GLY A 94 -0.23 -28.04 9.52
CA GLY A 94 -1.34 -27.61 8.68
C GLY A 94 -2.69 -28.13 9.18
N GLU A 95 -2.77 -29.43 9.49
CA GLU A 95 -3.95 -30.07 10.09
C GLU A 95 -4.35 -29.39 11.42
N TYR A 96 -3.38 -29.09 12.30
CA TYR A 96 -3.66 -28.36 13.54
C TYR A 96 -4.26 -26.96 13.27
N ILE A 97 -3.73 -26.23 12.29
CA ILE A 97 -4.23 -24.90 11.91
C ILE A 97 -5.65 -25.02 11.30
N HIS A 98 -5.88 -26.02 10.45
CA HIS A 98 -7.19 -26.30 9.85
C HIS A 98 -8.23 -26.72 10.90
N ASP A 99 -7.85 -27.49 11.93
CA ASP A 99 -8.73 -27.89 13.03
C ASP A 99 -9.20 -26.70 13.88
N LEU A 100 -8.43 -25.60 13.90
CA LEU A 100 -8.85 -24.32 14.48
C LEU A 100 -9.81 -23.53 13.56
N GLY A 101 -9.97 -23.99 12.32
CA GLY A 101 -10.71 -23.32 11.24
C GLY A 101 -9.95 -22.14 10.63
N LEU A 102 -8.61 -22.17 10.70
CA LEU A 102 -7.71 -21.18 10.13
C LEU A 102 -7.08 -21.71 8.84
N GLU A 103 -6.47 -20.84 8.05
CA GLU A 103 -5.78 -21.13 6.79
C GLU A 103 -4.26 -21.20 7.03
N PHE A 104 -3.61 -22.25 6.50
CA PHE A 104 -2.18 -22.48 6.65
C PHE A 104 -1.38 -21.72 5.58
N GLY A 105 -0.66 -20.68 5.99
CA GLY A 105 0.18 -19.87 5.11
C GLY A 105 1.63 -20.33 5.07
N LEU A 106 2.19 -20.38 3.87
CA LEU A 106 3.57 -20.76 3.58
C LEU A 106 4.39 -19.57 3.08
N TYR A 107 5.72 -19.70 3.17
CA TYR A 107 6.67 -18.71 2.67
C TYR A 107 7.77 -19.37 1.83
N SER A 108 8.11 -18.76 0.70
CA SER A 108 9.35 -19.03 -0.03
C SER A 108 9.80 -17.77 -0.78
N GLY A 109 10.85 -17.88 -1.60
CA GLY A 109 11.38 -16.79 -2.40
C GLY A 109 11.52 -17.13 -3.88
N ALA A 110 11.47 -16.10 -4.71
CA ALA A 110 11.73 -16.09 -6.14
C ALA A 110 13.23 -16.17 -6.48
N GLY A 111 14.13 -16.13 -5.51
CA GLY A 111 15.58 -16.26 -5.73
C GLY A 111 16.16 -17.58 -5.23
N TYR A 112 17.49 -17.63 -5.15
CA TYR A 112 18.21 -18.87 -4.81
C TYR A 112 18.11 -19.27 -3.33
N LEU A 113 17.99 -18.29 -2.43
CA LEU A 113 17.97 -18.48 -0.98
C LEU A 113 16.82 -17.68 -0.37
N GLN A 114 16.34 -18.07 0.82
CA GLN A 114 15.34 -17.29 1.55
C GLN A 114 15.92 -15.98 2.06
N CYS A 115 15.08 -14.94 2.18
CA CYS A 115 15.48 -13.69 2.81
C CYS A 115 16.00 -13.92 4.23
N GLY A 116 17.01 -13.14 4.63
CA GLY A 116 17.61 -13.22 5.97
C GLY A 116 18.49 -14.46 6.22
N SER A 117 18.77 -15.28 5.20
CA SER A 117 19.63 -16.47 5.30
C SER A 117 20.67 -16.52 4.19
N THR A 118 21.86 -17.03 4.52
CA THR A 118 22.95 -17.27 3.56
C THR A 118 23.04 -18.70 3.06
N ASP A 119 22.17 -19.61 3.54
CA ASP A 119 22.30 -21.04 3.33
C ASP A 119 20.98 -21.84 3.26
N ILE A 120 19.82 -21.19 3.46
CA ILE A 120 18.51 -21.83 3.34
C ILE A 120 17.96 -21.66 1.92
N PRO A 121 17.65 -22.75 1.19
CA PRO A 121 17.17 -22.67 -0.18
C PRO A 121 15.79 -22.02 -0.29
N ALA A 122 15.61 -21.21 -1.33
CA ALA A 122 14.30 -20.75 -1.82
C ALA A 122 13.95 -21.48 -3.14
N SER A 123 12.94 -21.03 -3.88
CA SER A 123 12.28 -21.84 -4.91
C SER A 123 12.73 -21.56 -6.35
N LEU A 124 13.69 -20.66 -6.60
CA LEU A 124 14.18 -20.43 -7.97
C LEU A 124 14.71 -21.74 -8.59
N ASP A 125 14.22 -22.06 -9.79
CA ASP A 125 14.47 -23.30 -10.54
C ASP A 125 13.80 -24.57 -9.99
N TYR A 126 13.07 -24.48 -8.88
CA TYR A 126 12.33 -25.59 -8.26
C TYR A 126 10.83 -25.29 -8.11
N GLU A 127 10.32 -24.27 -8.79
CA GLU A 127 8.98 -23.71 -8.57
C GLU A 127 7.87 -24.77 -8.72
N GLU A 128 7.94 -25.62 -9.75
CA GLU A 128 6.96 -26.70 -9.98
C GLU A 128 6.98 -27.78 -8.89
N ILE A 129 8.16 -28.12 -8.39
CA ILE A 129 8.35 -29.15 -7.35
C ILE A 129 7.90 -28.61 -5.99
N ASP A 130 8.25 -27.35 -5.72
CA ASP A 130 7.92 -26.69 -4.47
C ASP A 130 6.42 -26.38 -4.40
N ALA A 131 5.79 -25.91 -5.48
CA ALA A 131 4.33 -25.71 -5.54
C ALA A 131 3.55 -26.99 -5.23
N LYS A 132 3.97 -28.13 -5.80
CA LYS A 132 3.37 -29.44 -5.47
C LYS A 132 3.57 -29.81 -4.00
N SER A 133 4.75 -29.53 -3.44
CA SER A 133 5.02 -29.77 -2.02
C SER A 133 4.13 -28.90 -1.13
N PHE A 134 3.94 -27.63 -1.47
CA PHE A 134 3.04 -26.70 -0.76
C PHE A 134 1.60 -27.21 -0.76
N ALA A 135 1.10 -27.68 -1.90
CA ALA A 135 -0.22 -28.31 -2.01
C ALA A 135 -0.32 -29.59 -1.18
N GLU A 136 0.67 -30.50 -1.28
CA GLU A 136 0.74 -31.76 -0.52
C GLU A 136 0.77 -31.56 1.00
N TRP A 137 1.31 -30.43 1.46
CA TRP A 137 1.35 -30.03 2.88
C TRP A 137 0.05 -29.41 3.37
N GLY A 138 -0.88 -29.07 2.46
CA GLY A 138 -2.13 -28.41 2.79
C GLY A 138 -2.01 -26.89 2.91
N GLY A 139 -1.03 -26.24 2.28
CA GLY A 139 -0.92 -24.78 2.27
C GLY A 139 -2.10 -24.11 1.57
N ASP A 140 -2.70 -23.09 2.18
CA ASP A 140 -3.80 -22.29 1.64
C ASP A 140 -3.31 -20.96 1.04
N THR A 141 -2.18 -20.46 1.52
CA THR A 141 -1.57 -19.22 1.02
C THR A 141 -0.06 -19.38 0.84
N LEU A 142 0.51 -18.63 -0.11
CA LEU A 142 1.95 -18.53 -0.31
C LEU A 142 2.37 -17.07 -0.40
N LYS A 143 3.18 -16.61 0.57
CA LYS A 143 3.99 -15.40 0.45
C LYS A 143 5.28 -15.73 -0.30
N TYR A 144 5.58 -14.98 -1.35
CA TYR A 144 6.71 -15.28 -2.25
C TYR A 144 7.62 -14.07 -2.41
N ASP A 145 8.84 -14.16 -1.90
CA ASP A 145 9.75 -13.04 -1.70
C ASP A 145 10.76 -12.80 -2.83
N ASN A 146 11.53 -11.71 -2.80
CA ASN A 146 12.41 -11.31 -3.92
C ASN A 146 13.93 -11.37 -3.64
N CYS A 147 14.36 -11.87 -2.47
CA CYS A 147 15.79 -11.96 -2.16
C CYS A 147 16.56 -12.90 -3.10
N TYR A 148 17.88 -12.67 -3.22
CA TYR A 148 18.83 -13.51 -3.95
C TYR A 148 18.43 -13.75 -5.42
N ALA A 149 17.93 -12.69 -6.06
CA ALA A 149 17.48 -12.70 -7.44
C ALA A 149 18.60 -13.00 -8.46
N THR A 150 19.81 -12.49 -8.21
CA THR A 150 20.92 -12.55 -9.16
C THR A 150 21.98 -13.57 -8.78
N SER A 151 22.17 -13.84 -7.48
CA SER A 151 23.18 -14.78 -6.99
C SER A 151 22.87 -15.24 -5.57
N LYS A 152 23.61 -16.25 -5.08
CA LYS A 152 23.55 -16.71 -3.67
C LYS A 152 24.29 -15.81 -2.68
N THR A 153 24.98 -14.78 -3.16
CA THR A 153 25.84 -13.92 -2.33
C THR A 153 25.33 -12.49 -2.23
N ASN A 154 24.42 -12.08 -3.11
CA ASN A 154 23.77 -10.78 -3.06
C ASN A 154 22.30 -10.94 -2.64
N MET A 155 21.98 -10.62 -1.39
CA MET A 155 20.62 -10.80 -0.85
C MET A 155 19.60 -9.88 -1.53
N VAL A 156 19.96 -8.63 -1.76
CA VAL A 156 19.07 -7.64 -2.36
C VAL A 156 19.82 -6.91 -3.46
N ASP A 157 19.33 -7.05 -4.68
CA ASP A 157 19.87 -6.40 -5.88
C ASP A 157 18.75 -5.66 -6.60
N ALA A 158 18.20 -4.63 -5.94
CA ALA A 158 16.98 -3.94 -6.37
C ALA A 158 17.09 -3.29 -7.76
N ASP A 159 18.33 -3.02 -8.21
CA ASP A 159 18.59 -2.40 -9.50
C ASP A 159 18.73 -3.40 -10.66
N SER A 160 18.95 -4.68 -10.36
CA SER A 160 19.12 -5.73 -11.35
C SER A 160 17.88 -5.96 -12.22
N ALA A 161 18.11 -6.41 -13.46
CA ALA A 161 17.02 -6.77 -14.37
C ALA A 161 16.22 -7.96 -13.81
N GLU A 162 16.87 -8.89 -13.12
CA GLU A 162 16.26 -10.07 -12.51
C GLU A 162 15.32 -9.71 -11.35
N ALA A 163 15.71 -8.76 -10.48
CA ALA A 163 14.87 -8.31 -9.37
C ALA A 163 13.64 -7.53 -9.84
N LYS A 164 13.78 -6.77 -10.94
CA LYS A 164 12.69 -6.00 -11.59
C LYS A 164 11.78 -6.85 -12.47
N SER A 165 12.25 -8.03 -12.90
CA SER A 165 11.50 -8.88 -13.84
C SER A 165 10.34 -9.61 -13.15
N PRO A 166 9.13 -9.60 -13.75
CA PRO A 166 7.99 -10.35 -13.23
C PRO A 166 8.10 -11.87 -13.45
N ASN A 167 9.05 -12.33 -14.27
CA ASN A 167 9.09 -13.71 -14.79
C ASN A 167 9.12 -14.77 -13.68
N ARG A 168 9.87 -14.53 -12.60
CA ARG A 168 10.02 -15.49 -11.49
C ARG A 168 8.72 -15.63 -10.69
N PHE A 169 7.97 -14.53 -10.53
CA PHE A 169 6.64 -14.53 -9.92
C PHE A 169 5.59 -15.19 -10.83
N ILE A 170 5.62 -14.90 -12.14
CA ILE A 170 4.74 -15.53 -13.14
C ILE A 170 4.95 -17.05 -13.14
N LYS A 171 6.21 -17.51 -13.09
CA LYS A 171 6.55 -18.95 -13.09
C LYS A 171 5.99 -19.67 -11.86
N MET A 172 6.10 -19.09 -10.67
CA MET A 172 5.50 -19.66 -9.46
C MET A 172 3.97 -19.64 -9.52
N ALA A 173 3.35 -18.56 -9.99
CA ALA A 173 1.90 -18.51 -10.18
C ALA A 173 1.40 -19.61 -11.14
N ALA A 174 2.12 -19.85 -12.25
CA ALA A 174 1.83 -20.94 -13.17
C ALA A 174 1.99 -22.31 -12.50
N ALA A 175 3.07 -22.52 -11.72
CA ALA A 175 3.29 -23.76 -10.97
C ALA A 175 2.16 -24.07 -9.97
N ILE A 176 1.64 -23.05 -9.28
CA ILE A 176 0.50 -23.20 -8.35
C ILE A 176 -0.76 -23.65 -9.09
N ASN A 177 -1.04 -23.08 -10.27
CA ASN A 177 -2.21 -23.43 -11.11
C ASN A 177 -2.20 -24.87 -11.65
N GLU A 178 -1.06 -25.57 -11.56
CA GLU A 178 -0.91 -26.97 -11.97
C GLU A 178 -1.01 -27.94 -10.79
N THR A 179 -1.25 -27.45 -9.57
CA THR A 179 -1.49 -28.28 -8.38
C THR A 179 -2.97 -28.66 -8.25
N ASP A 180 -3.32 -29.54 -7.31
CA ASP A 180 -4.69 -29.96 -7.02
C ASP A 180 -5.32 -29.19 -5.84
N ARG A 181 -4.66 -28.13 -5.37
CA ARG A 181 -5.10 -27.30 -4.24
C ARG A 181 -5.13 -25.83 -4.63
N ASP A 182 -6.21 -25.16 -4.26
CA ASP A 182 -6.33 -23.72 -4.39
C ASP A 182 -5.40 -23.01 -3.40
N ILE A 183 -4.55 -22.10 -3.89
CA ILE A 183 -3.60 -21.34 -3.06
C ILE A 183 -3.74 -19.85 -3.38
N LYS A 184 -3.92 -19.02 -2.34
CA LYS A 184 -3.86 -17.55 -2.46
C LYS A 184 -2.40 -17.12 -2.57
N TYR A 185 -2.08 -16.32 -3.57
CA TYR A 185 -0.69 -15.95 -3.86
C TYR A 185 -0.41 -14.50 -3.47
N PHE A 186 0.53 -14.28 -2.57
CA PHE A 186 0.94 -12.96 -2.07
C PHE A 186 2.35 -12.64 -2.58
N LEU A 187 2.44 -11.73 -3.55
CA LEU A 187 3.70 -11.37 -4.19
C LEU A 187 4.46 -10.38 -3.30
N CYS A 188 5.67 -10.74 -2.89
CA CYS A 188 6.54 -9.91 -2.06
C CYS A 188 7.74 -9.42 -2.88
N GLN A 189 7.45 -8.56 -3.87
CA GLN A 189 8.44 -7.98 -4.80
C GLN A 189 8.92 -6.57 -4.40
N TRP A 190 8.35 -6.02 -3.33
CA TRP A 190 8.73 -4.77 -2.64
C TRP A 190 8.52 -3.45 -3.39
N GLY A 191 7.83 -3.43 -4.52
CA GLY A 191 7.74 -2.26 -5.39
C GLY A 191 8.93 -2.12 -6.35
N ILE A 192 9.79 -3.14 -6.47
CA ILE A 192 10.94 -3.11 -7.37
C ILE A 192 10.49 -3.27 -8.82
N GLY A 193 10.82 -2.27 -9.64
CA GLY A 193 10.61 -2.28 -11.08
C GLY A 193 9.53 -1.30 -11.50
N GLU A 194 9.16 -1.39 -12.76
CA GLU A 194 8.17 -0.52 -13.38
C GLU A 194 6.84 -1.25 -13.51
N ASP A 195 5.73 -0.49 -13.50
CA ASP A 195 4.38 -1.00 -13.75
C ASP A 195 4.01 -2.25 -12.93
N VAL A 196 4.48 -2.29 -11.69
CA VAL A 196 4.27 -3.40 -10.75
C VAL A 196 2.81 -3.84 -10.69
N PRO A 197 1.83 -2.96 -10.41
CA PRO A 197 0.44 -3.37 -10.31
C PRO A 197 -0.10 -4.05 -11.58
N GLN A 198 0.32 -3.60 -12.76
CA GLN A 198 -0.22 -4.02 -14.05
C GLN A 198 0.05 -5.50 -14.32
N TRP A 199 1.20 -6.01 -13.88
CA TRP A 199 1.51 -7.44 -13.97
C TRP A 199 1.24 -8.20 -12.67
N ALA A 200 1.32 -7.58 -11.48
CA ALA A 200 1.16 -8.28 -10.20
C ALA A 200 -0.30 -8.52 -9.81
N ALA A 201 -1.19 -7.53 -10.02
CA ALA A 201 -2.61 -7.61 -9.72
C ALA A 201 -3.33 -8.78 -10.41
N PRO A 202 -3.11 -9.08 -11.71
CA PRO A 202 -3.72 -10.26 -12.33
C PRO A 202 -3.15 -11.58 -11.78
N LEU A 203 -1.92 -11.62 -11.26
CA LEU A 203 -1.26 -12.85 -10.83
C LEU A 203 -1.64 -13.32 -9.43
N GLY A 204 -1.70 -12.42 -8.43
CA GLY A 204 -1.91 -12.80 -7.03
C GLY A 204 -3.00 -11.98 -6.33
N ASN A 205 -3.30 -12.32 -5.10
CA ASN A 205 -4.29 -11.62 -4.28
C ASN A 205 -3.76 -10.28 -3.81
N SER A 206 -2.46 -10.20 -3.56
CA SER A 206 -1.80 -8.98 -3.14
C SER A 206 -0.39 -8.87 -3.73
N TRP A 207 0.13 -7.64 -3.78
CA TRP A 207 1.52 -7.35 -4.13
C TRP A 207 2.11 -6.33 -3.18
N ARG A 208 3.26 -6.65 -2.59
CA ARG A 208 4.04 -5.72 -1.78
C ARG A 208 4.47 -4.55 -2.65
N MET A 209 4.04 -3.36 -2.25
CA MET A 209 4.29 -2.10 -2.97
C MET A 209 5.49 -1.32 -2.43
N SER A 210 6.05 -1.76 -1.30
CA SER A 210 7.22 -1.17 -0.67
C SER A 210 8.16 -2.23 -0.12
N ASN A 211 9.42 -1.82 0.10
CA ASN A 211 10.31 -2.48 1.06
C ASN A 211 9.66 -2.55 2.46
N ASP A 212 10.24 -3.40 3.30
CA ASP A 212 9.66 -3.76 4.58
C ASP A 212 9.31 -2.54 5.45
N ILE A 213 8.15 -2.60 6.10
CA ILE A 213 7.86 -1.75 7.25
C ILE A 213 8.84 -2.08 8.37
N PHE A 214 9.21 -1.07 9.14
CA PHE A 214 10.04 -1.24 10.32
C PHE A 214 9.43 -0.48 11.50
N ASN A 215 9.85 -0.84 12.70
CA ASN A 215 9.30 -0.38 13.98
C ASN A 215 9.56 1.12 14.26
N ALA A 216 8.96 2.02 13.47
CA ALA A 216 9.01 3.46 13.67
C ALA A 216 7.88 4.20 12.93
N TRP A 217 7.39 5.28 13.53
CA TRP A 217 6.40 6.19 12.92
C TRP A 217 6.77 6.66 11.51
N ARG A 218 8.05 6.97 11.26
CA ARG A 218 8.52 7.41 9.94
C ARG A 218 8.28 6.39 8.82
N ALA A 219 8.15 5.09 9.13
CA ALA A 219 7.81 4.08 8.14
C ALA A 219 6.39 4.26 7.61
N ILE A 220 5.46 4.72 8.47
CA ILE A 220 4.06 5.00 8.11
C ILE A 220 4.02 6.08 7.03
N TRP A 221 4.65 7.24 7.27
CA TRP A 221 4.74 8.32 6.28
C TRP A 221 5.36 7.87 4.95
N ARG A 222 6.43 7.07 5.00
CA ARG A 222 7.08 6.57 3.78
C ARG A 222 6.13 5.70 2.94
N ILE A 223 5.42 4.78 3.58
CA ILE A 223 4.52 3.84 2.89
C ILE A 223 3.26 4.56 2.38
N THR A 224 2.74 5.56 3.11
CA THR A 224 1.60 6.37 2.64
C THR A 224 1.92 7.19 1.39
N ASN A 225 3.19 7.52 1.13
CA ASN A 225 3.60 8.17 -0.12
C ASN A 225 3.78 7.19 -1.28
N GLN A 226 4.20 5.95 -1.01
CA GLN A 226 4.30 4.92 -2.07
C GLN A 226 2.92 4.42 -2.52
N VAL A 227 1.94 4.35 -1.61
CA VAL A 227 0.65 3.69 -1.91
C VAL A 227 -0.16 4.42 -2.97
N VAL A 228 0.06 5.72 -3.16
CA VAL A 228 -0.66 6.54 -4.16
C VAL A 228 -0.57 5.92 -5.56
N ALA A 229 0.64 5.52 -5.99
CA ALA A 229 0.86 4.91 -7.30
C ALA A 229 0.20 3.52 -7.46
N HIS A 230 -0.03 2.80 -6.36
CA HIS A 230 -0.54 1.42 -6.41
C HIS A 230 -2.05 1.32 -6.12
N ALA A 231 -2.59 2.19 -5.26
CA ALA A 231 -3.96 2.13 -4.75
C ALA A 231 -5.03 2.16 -5.85
N LYS A 232 -4.74 2.85 -6.97
CA LYS A 232 -5.65 2.93 -8.13
C LYS A 232 -5.88 1.59 -8.84
N TYR A 233 -5.05 0.59 -8.57
CA TYR A 233 -5.17 -0.76 -9.12
C TYR A 233 -5.84 -1.75 -8.15
N ASN A 234 -6.26 -1.29 -6.97
CA ASN A 234 -7.02 -2.13 -6.05
C ASN A 234 -8.38 -2.49 -6.63
N GLY A 235 -8.81 -3.72 -6.36
CA GLY A 235 -10.14 -4.21 -6.69
C GLY A 235 -10.36 -5.60 -6.10
N PRO A 236 -11.56 -6.18 -6.24
CA PRO A 236 -11.81 -7.52 -5.73
C PRO A 236 -10.80 -8.52 -6.33
N GLY A 237 -10.02 -9.17 -5.46
CA GLY A 237 -8.96 -10.10 -5.85
C GLY A 237 -7.57 -9.50 -6.05
N ALA A 238 -7.39 -8.20 -5.88
CA ALA A 238 -6.15 -7.50 -6.16
C ALA A 238 -5.95 -6.33 -5.18
N PHE A 239 -5.01 -6.49 -4.25
CA PHE A 239 -4.78 -5.51 -3.18
C PHE A 239 -3.31 -5.12 -3.07
N ALA A 240 -3.02 -3.81 -3.18
CA ALA A 240 -1.71 -3.27 -2.82
C ALA A 240 -1.40 -3.57 -1.34
N ASP A 241 -0.28 -4.24 -1.10
CA ASP A 241 0.13 -4.68 0.22
C ASP A 241 1.15 -3.70 0.82
N MET A 242 0.65 -2.90 1.76
CA MET A 242 1.40 -1.90 2.52
C MET A 242 2.26 -2.52 3.64
N ASP A 243 2.46 -3.84 3.59
CA ASP A 243 3.17 -4.66 4.57
C ASP A 243 2.41 -4.85 5.89
N MET A 244 2.94 -5.77 6.70
CA MET A 244 2.34 -6.26 7.92
C MET A 244 2.15 -5.19 9.00
N LEU A 245 1.16 -5.39 9.88
CA LEU A 245 0.87 -4.50 10.99
C LEU A 245 1.97 -4.59 12.05
N ILE A 246 2.47 -3.43 12.49
CA ILE A 246 3.43 -3.30 13.60
C ILE A 246 2.74 -2.99 14.95
N ILE A 247 1.44 -3.18 15.02
CA ILE A 247 0.59 -2.96 16.19
C ILE A 247 0.89 -4.01 17.27
N GLY A 248 1.00 -3.58 18.52
CA GLY A 248 1.33 -4.42 19.67
C GLY A 248 2.81 -4.78 19.79
N LEU A 249 3.68 -4.23 18.94
CA LEU A 249 5.14 -4.43 19.02
C LEU A 249 5.84 -3.43 19.96
N GLY A 250 5.11 -2.45 20.52
CA GLY A 250 5.69 -1.39 21.33
C GLY A 250 6.53 -0.37 20.53
N ALA A 251 6.34 -0.34 19.21
CA ALA A 251 7.06 0.53 18.28
C ALA A 251 6.40 1.91 18.06
N LEU A 252 5.09 1.97 18.31
CA LEU A 252 4.21 3.11 18.06
C LEU A 252 3.46 3.45 19.36
N SER A 253 3.04 4.70 19.50
CA SER A 253 2.01 5.05 20.48
C SER A 253 0.64 4.46 20.09
N HIS A 254 -0.32 4.35 21.02
CA HIS A 254 -1.64 3.82 20.68
C HIS A 254 -2.41 4.69 19.68
N ASP A 255 -2.20 6.02 19.68
CA ASP A 255 -2.77 6.90 18.66
C ASP A 255 -2.12 6.66 17.28
N GLU A 256 -0.81 6.42 17.23
CA GLU A 256 -0.11 6.02 16.01
C GLU A 256 -0.54 4.61 15.53
N GLU A 257 -0.83 3.68 16.44
CA GLU A 257 -1.39 2.36 16.11
C GLU A 257 -2.80 2.49 15.51
N ARG A 258 -3.67 3.37 16.07
CA ARG A 258 -4.99 3.70 15.48
C ARG A 258 -4.83 4.32 14.10
N PHE A 259 -3.90 5.26 13.94
CA PHE A 259 -3.57 5.83 12.64
C PHE A 259 -3.17 4.75 11.64
N HIS A 260 -2.21 3.91 12.01
CA HIS A 260 -1.69 2.84 11.17
C HIS A 260 -2.80 1.85 10.77
N PHE A 261 -3.60 1.37 11.72
CA PHE A 261 -4.71 0.46 11.42
C PHE A 261 -5.78 1.09 10.52
N GLY A 262 -6.20 2.31 10.88
CA GLY A 262 -7.23 3.04 10.14
C GLY A 262 -6.79 3.37 8.71
N PHE A 263 -5.53 3.76 8.52
CA PHE A 263 -5.00 4.09 7.20
C PHE A 263 -4.88 2.82 6.33
N TRP A 264 -4.32 1.71 6.85
CA TRP A 264 -4.25 0.44 6.13
C TRP A 264 -5.65 -0.05 5.73
N SER A 265 -6.63 0.17 6.61
CA SER A 265 -8.03 -0.14 6.34
C SER A 265 -8.59 0.66 5.16
N MET A 266 -8.43 1.98 5.14
CA MET A 266 -8.88 2.84 4.04
C MET A 266 -8.23 2.53 2.70
N MET A 267 -6.98 2.07 2.73
CA MET A 267 -6.23 1.68 1.54
C MET A 267 -6.52 0.26 1.06
N LYS A 268 -7.38 -0.50 1.75
CA LYS A 268 -7.68 -1.91 1.44
C LYS A 268 -6.43 -2.80 1.43
N SER A 269 -5.43 -2.45 2.24
CA SER A 269 -4.24 -3.30 2.40
C SER A 269 -4.64 -4.59 3.14
N PRO A 270 -3.96 -5.72 2.90
CA PRO A 270 -4.09 -6.87 3.79
C PRO A 270 -3.85 -6.46 5.26
N LEU A 271 -4.67 -6.98 6.17
CA LEU A 271 -4.51 -6.75 7.62
C LEU A 271 -3.84 -7.98 8.24
N ILE A 272 -2.53 -8.05 8.09
CA ILE A 272 -1.70 -9.16 8.60
C ILE A 272 -1.01 -8.72 9.89
N ILE A 273 -1.40 -9.31 11.02
CA ILE A 273 -0.83 -9.03 12.33
C ILE A 273 0.61 -9.52 12.39
N GLY A 274 1.53 -8.63 12.78
CA GLY A 274 2.94 -8.96 13.01
C GLY A 274 3.31 -9.16 14.49
N GLY A 275 2.42 -8.80 15.43
CA GLY A 275 2.61 -8.93 16.88
C GLY A 275 2.27 -10.31 17.43
N VAL A 276 2.54 -10.53 18.71
CA VAL A 276 2.23 -11.80 19.41
C VAL A 276 0.74 -11.87 19.72
N MET A 277 0.07 -12.95 19.35
CA MET A 277 -1.32 -13.23 19.70
C MET A 277 -1.42 -14.01 21.01
N ASP A 278 -1.00 -13.38 22.11
CA ASP A 278 -1.12 -13.91 23.48
C ASP A 278 -1.57 -12.79 24.41
N ALA A 279 -2.72 -12.97 25.08
CA ALA A 279 -3.32 -12.00 26.00
C ALA A 279 -2.38 -11.51 27.11
N LYS A 280 -1.36 -12.29 27.47
CA LYS A 280 -0.39 -11.92 28.50
C LYS A 280 0.74 -11.03 27.98
N GLN A 281 0.94 -10.99 26.67
CA GLN A 281 2.07 -10.31 26.03
C GLN A 281 1.63 -9.09 25.23
N ILE A 282 0.51 -9.20 24.50
CA ILE A 282 0.01 -8.09 23.71
C ILE A 282 -0.71 -7.06 24.59
N PRO A 283 -0.46 -5.75 24.41
CA PRO A 283 -1.22 -4.72 25.09
C PRO A 283 -2.72 -4.81 24.77
N ALA A 284 -3.57 -4.63 25.79
CA ALA A 284 -5.03 -4.69 25.62
C ALA A 284 -5.55 -3.63 24.64
N GLU A 285 -4.97 -2.42 24.66
CA GLU A 285 -5.36 -1.34 23.75
C GLU A 285 -5.00 -1.67 22.29
N SER A 286 -3.86 -2.30 22.04
CA SER A 286 -3.49 -2.79 20.69
C SER A 286 -4.46 -3.87 20.19
N LEU A 287 -4.96 -4.75 21.07
CA LEU A 287 -6.03 -5.70 20.72
C LEU A 287 -7.35 -4.99 20.39
N GLU A 288 -7.74 -3.98 21.18
CA GLU A 288 -8.94 -3.19 20.93
C GLU A 288 -8.88 -2.50 19.56
N ILE A 289 -7.73 -1.90 19.23
CA ILE A 289 -7.49 -1.25 17.94
C ILE A 289 -7.71 -2.24 16.79
N MET A 290 -7.05 -3.40 16.83
CA MET A 290 -7.14 -4.39 15.76
C MET A 290 -8.47 -5.15 15.74
N SER A 291 -9.28 -5.06 16.81
CA SER A 291 -10.60 -5.70 16.87
C SER A 291 -11.77 -4.77 16.56
N ASN A 292 -11.49 -3.50 16.22
CA ASN A 292 -12.52 -2.53 15.87
C ASN A 292 -13.25 -2.94 14.58
N LYS A 293 -14.48 -3.43 14.75
CA LYS A 293 -15.34 -3.93 13.66
C LYS A 293 -15.73 -2.86 12.64
N GLU A 294 -15.84 -1.60 13.04
CA GLU A 294 -16.20 -0.51 12.13
C GLU A 294 -15.02 -0.17 11.20
N VAL A 295 -13.80 -0.19 11.74
CA VAL A 295 -12.57 -0.01 10.94
C VAL A 295 -12.33 -1.22 10.05
N ILE A 296 -12.53 -2.45 10.53
CA ILE A 296 -12.44 -3.66 9.70
C ILE A 296 -13.48 -3.62 8.57
N ALA A 297 -14.70 -3.15 8.82
CA ALA A 297 -15.74 -3.04 7.80
C ALA A 297 -15.38 -2.05 6.68
N ILE A 298 -14.57 -1.02 6.96
CA ILE A 298 -13.98 -0.17 5.91
C ILE A 298 -13.03 -1.01 5.07
N ASN A 299 -12.10 -1.76 5.66
CA ASN A 299 -11.13 -2.58 4.93
C ASN A 299 -11.82 -3.66 4.07
N GLN A 300 -12.84 -4.30 4.64
CA GLN A 300 -13.59 -5.41 4.05
C GLN A 300 -14.79 -4.96 3.20
N ASP A 301 -14.91 -3.67 2.89
CA ASP A 301 -15.98 -3.18 2.02
C ASP A 301 -15.88 -3.82 0.61
N PRO A 302 -16.98 -4.38 0.07
CA PRO A 302 -16.96 -5.18 -1.15
C PRO A 302 -16.66 -4.39 -2.42
N LEU A 303 -16.66 -3.04 -2.36
CA LEU A 303 -16.22 -2.23 -3.48
C LEU A 303 -14.70 -2.38 -3.70
N ALA A 304 -13.94 -2.72 -2.66
CA ALA A 304 -12.48 -2.89 -2.71
C ALA A 304 -11.70 -1.69 -3.29
N GLU A 305 -12.32 -0.50 -3.33
CA GLU A 305 -11.71 0.73 -3.82
C GLU A 305 -10.95 1.42 -2.68
N ALA A 306 -9.66 1.64 -2.87
CA ALA A 306 -8.83 2.36 -1.91
C ALA A 306 -9.18 3.86 -1.88
N ALA A 307 -8.98 4.48 -0.72
CA ALA A 307 -9.01 5.93 -0.60
C ALA A 307 -7.90 6.59 -1.44
N LYS A 308 -8.10 7.86 -1.78
CA LYS A 308 -7.16 8.69 -2.53
C LYS A 308 -6.75 9.89 -1.70
N LEU A 309 -5.52 10.35 -1.88
CA LEU A 309 -5.07 11.64 -1.35
C LEU A 309 -5.83 12.74 -2.07
N VAL A 310 -6.65 13.49 -1.33
CA VAL A 310 -7.49 14.55 -1.89
C VAL A 310 -6.71 15.86 -1.91
N ILE A 311 -6.12 16.23 -0.79
CA ILE A 311 -5.32 17.45 -0.64
C ILE A 311 -4.28 17.26 0.44
N ARG A 312 -3.13 17.93 0.25
CA ARG A 312 -1.99 17.89 1.14
C ARG A 312 -1.55 19.28 1.60
N TYR A 313 -1.33 19.40 2.91
CA TYR A 313 -0.76 20.58 3.55
C TYR A 313 0.59 20.21 4.16
N THR A 314 1.63 20.21 3.32
CA THR A 314 2.95 19.66 3.68
C THR A 314 3.67 20.40 4.79
N GLU A 315 3.58 21.72 4.85
CA GLU A 315 4.24 22.51 5.91
C GLU A 315 3.39 22.59 7.18
N GLU A 316 2.07 22.53 7.04
CA GLU A 316 1.15 22.42 8.17
C GLU A 316 1.01 20.99 8.70
N GLU A 317 1.57 20.00 8.00
CA GLU A 317 1.65 18.60 8.39
C GLU A 317 0.27 17.96 8.64
N TRP A 318 -0.64 18.11 7.67
CA TRP A 318 -1.93 17.40 7.66
C TRP A 318 -2.42 17.13 6.23
N ASP A 319 -3.22 16.08 6.08
CA ASP A 319 -3.76 15.63 4.78
C ASP A 319 -5.27 15.30 4.88
N ILE A 320 -5.96 15.34 3.75
CA ILE A 320 -7.30 14.76 3.59
C ILE A 320 -7.22 13.59 2.61
N TRP A 321 -7.75 12.45 3.02
CA TRP A 321 -7.94 11.27 2.18
C TRP A 321 -9.42 10.90 2.12
N ALA A 322 -9.89 10.47 0.95
CA ALA A 322 -11.26 9.98 0.82
C ALA A 322 -11.39 8.88 -0.23
N GLY A 323 -12.29 7.94 0.01
CA GLY A 323 -12.54 6.80 -0.88
C GLY A 323 -14.00 6.41 -0.88
N ASN A 324 -14.50 5.93 -2.01
CA ASN A 324 -15.87 5.41 -2.08
C ASN A 324 -15.96 4.09 -1.31
N LEU A 325 -17.13 3.84 -0.74
CA LEU A 325 -17.52 2.58 -0.17
C LEU A 325 -18.82 2.12 -0.82
N SER A 326 -19.10 0.81 -0.74
CA SER A 326 -20.35 0.24 -1.22
C SER A 326 -21.59 0.95 -0.62
N SER A 327 -22.70 0.88 -1.35
CA SER A 327 -23.98 1.49 -0.95
C SER A 327 -23.95 3.02 -0.87
N ASN A 328 -23.27 3.68 -1.81
CA ASN A 328 -23.16 5.14 -1.91
C ASN A 328 -22.64 5.81 -0.63
N ARG A 329 -21.73 5.12 0.07
CA ARG A 329 -21.02 5.64 1.23
C ARG A 329 -19.63 6.12 0.83
N LYS A 330 -18.97 6.85 1.72
CA LYS A 330 -17.59 7.30 1.53
C LYS A 330 -16.84 7.17 2.85
N VAL A 331 -15.55 6.86 2.80
CA VAL A 331 -14.66 7.04 3.96
C VAL A 331 -13.92 8.36 3.81
N LEU A 332 -13.86 9.14 4.89
CA LEU A 332 -13.08 10.38 5.01
C LEU A 332 -12.06 10.18 6.12
N GLY A 333 -10.78 10.39 5.79
CA GLY A 333 -9.68 10.47 6.73
C GLY A 333 -9.13 11.89 6.79
N VAL A 334 -9.07 12.47 7.98
CA VAL A 334 -8.38 13.75 8.25
C VAL A 334 -7.18 13.44 9.13
N LEU A 335 -5.97 13.63 8.59
CA LEU A 335 -4.73 13.12 9.16
C LEU A 335 -3.94 14.26 9.79
N ASN A 336 -3.56 14.13 11.05
CA ASN A 336 -2.57 14.99 11.69
C ASN A 336 -1.20 14.29 11.71
N TRP A 337 -0.21 14.82 10.99
CA TRP A 337 1.17 14.29 11.00
C TRP A 337 2.05 14.88 12.11
N LYS A 338 1.57 15.92 12.80
CA LYS A 338 2.32 16.60 13.86
C LYS A 338 2.33 15.81 15.16
N ASN A 339 3.40 16.04 15.92
CA ASN A 339 3.53 15.66 17.33
C ASN A 339 2.72 16.57 18.28
N GLU A 340 1.88 17.47 17.76
CA GLU A 340 1.06 18.41 18.54
C GLU A 340 -0.40 18.37 18.09
N THR A 341 -1.30 18.79 18.98
CA THR A 341 -2.71 18.99 18.63
C THR A 341 -2.83 20.12 17.62
N GLN A 342 -3.60 19.92 16.55
CA GLN A 342 -3.90 20.97 15.58
C GLN A 342 -5.40 21.06 15.28
N THR A 343 -5.85 22.27 14.92
CA THR A 343 -7.22 22.50 14.47
C THR A 343 -7.19 22.82 12.98
N VAL A 344 -7.89 22.01 12.19
CA VAL A 344 -7.88 22.08 10.73
C VAL A 344 -9.29 22.33 10.19
N LYS A 345 -9.37 22.96 9.03
CA LYS A 345 -10.64 23.25 8.35
C LYS A 345 -10.73 22.45 7.07
N VAL A 346 -11.75 21.61 6.98
CA VAL A 346 -11.99 20.69 5.88
C VAL A 346 -13.18 21.19 5.07
N ASP A 347 -12.93 21.55 3.81
CA ASP A 347 -14.00 21.82 2.84
C ASP A 347 -14.48 20.50 2.24
N LEU A 348 -15.71 20.09 2.59
CA LEU A 348 -16.27 18.82 2.13
C LEU A 348 -16.57 18.81 0.61
N SER A 349 -16.64 19.97 -0.05
CA SER A 349 -16.83 20.03 -1.50
C SER A 349 -15.65 19.40 -2.27
N LEU A 350 -14.44 19.39 -1.69
CA LEU A 350 -13.25 18.74 -2.25
C LEU A 350 -13.45 17.22 -2.43
N ILE A 351 -14.34 16.62 -1.66
CA ILE A 351 -14.69 15.20 -1.75
C ILE A 351 -16.09 14.97 -2.36
N GLY A 352 -16.67 16.02 -2.96
CA GLY A 352 -17.99 15.99 -3.60
C GLY A 352 -19.16 15.93 -2.62
N VAL A 353 -18.99 16.38 -1.38
CA VAL A 353 -20.01 16.31 -0.31
C VAL A 353 -20.40 17.71 0.13
N ASP A 354 -21.69 18.03 0.07
CA ASP A 354 -22.25 19.25 0.68
C ASP A 354 -22.64 18.99 2.13
N LYS A 355 -23.34 17.87 2.37
CA LYS A 355 -23.80 17.42 3.68
C LYS A 355 -23.86 15.90 3.74
N ALA A 356 -23.56 15.31 4.89
CA ALA A 356 -23.70 13.87 5.11
C ALA A 356 -24.01 13.55 6.59
N ALA A 357 -24.66 12.42 6.82
CA ALA A 357 -24.54 11.71 8.09
C ALA A 357 -23.15 11.08 8.15
N ALA A 358 -22.49 11.15 9.31
CA ALA A 358 -21.14 10.65 9.49
C ALA A 358 -21.06 9.76 10.73
N ARG A 359 -20.33 8.65 10.64
CA ARG A 359 -20.00 7.78 11.75
C ARG A 359 -18.52 7.92 12.05
N ASP A 360 -18.15 8.41 13.23
CA ASP A 360 -16.78 8.34 13.73
C ASP A 360 -16.51 6.92 14.24
N VAL A 361 -15.68 6.19 13.51
CA VAL A 361 -15.47 4.75 13.76
C VAL A 361 -14.57 4.46 14.95
N TRP A 362 -13.86 5.47 15.46
CA TRP A 362 -13.02 5.35 16.66
C TRP A 362 -13.77 5.84 17.91
N ALA A 363 -14.53 6.93 17.79
CA ALA A 363 -15.39 7.42 18.88
C ALA A 363 -16.70 6.64 19.03
N HIS A 364 -17.07 5.82 18.03
CA HIS A 364 -18.35 5.14 17.93
C HIS A 364 -19.54 6.11 18.04
N GLU A 365 -19.41 7.28 17.42
CA GLU A 365 -20.35 8.40 17.51
C GLU A 365 -20.95 8.74 16.15
N ASP A 366 -22.26 9.02 16.14
CA ASP A 366 -22.97 9.52 14.95
C ASP A 366 -22.99 11.05 14.94
N LEU A 367 -22.66 11.62 13.80
CA LEU A 367 -22.48 13.04 13.55
C LEU A 367 -23.27 13.47 12.30
N SER A 368 -23.47 14.78 12.15
CA SER A 368 -23.92 15.40 10.90
C SER A 368 -22.90 16.46 10.51
N ILE A 369 -22.36 16.37 9.30
CA ILE A 369 -21.34 17.29 8.80
C ILE A 369 -21.82 17.98 7.52
N SER A 370 -21.43 19.25 7.32
CA SER A 370 -21.80 20.00 6.12
C SER A 370 -20.86 21.17 5.80
N GLY A 371 -20.65 21.46 4.52
CA GLY A 371 -19.82 22.56 4.05
C GLY A 371 -18.40 22.48 4.59
N ILE A 372 -17.93 23.56 5.21
CA ILE A 372 -16.61 23.60 5.86
C ILE A 372 -16.75 23.14 7.32
N GLN A 373 -15.98 22.12 7.70
CA GLN A 373 -15.94 21.54 9.03
C GLN A 373 -14.61 21.84 9.73
N GLU A 374 -14.67 22.10 11.03
CA GLU A 374 -13.48 22.28 11.85
C GLU A 374 -13.24 21.01 12.68
N PHE A 375 -12.03 20.45 12.57
CA PHE A 375 -11.61 19.28 13.33
C PHE A 375 -10.44 19.64 14.25
N LYS A 376 -10.58 19.33 15.54
CA LYS A 376 -9.47 19.39 16.49
C LYS A 376 -8.86 17.99 16.61
N LEU A 377 -7.65 17.82 16.09
CA LEU A 377 -6.94 16.56 15.99
C LEU A 377 -5.83 16.49 17.03
N ALA A 378 -5.79 15.42 17.82
CA ALA A 378 -4.68 15.08 18.70
C ALA A 378 -3.41 14.74 17.89
N PRO A 379 -2.21 14.76 18.52
CA PRO A 379 -0.97 14.36 17.84
C PRO A 379 -1.11 13.00 17.15
N HIS A 380 -0.67 12.91 15.91
CA HIS A 380 -0.73 11.67 15.11
C HIS A 380 -2.14 11.06 14.95
N GLU A 381 -3.20 11.84 15.15
CA GLU A 381 -4.57 11.36 15.01
C GLU A 381 -4.97 11.21 13.53
N LEU A 382 -5.63 10.09 13.22
CA LEU A 382 -6.45 9.92 12.01
C LEU A 382 -7.93 10.00 12.42
N ARG A 383 -8.57 11.14 12.16
CA ARG A 383 -10.04 11.21 12.27
C ARG A 383 -10.64 10.47 11.10
N GLN A 384 -11.27 9.33 11.36
CA GLN A 384 -11.83 8.45 10.35
C GLN A 384 -13.35 8.42 10.42
N LEU A 385 -14.01 8.90 9.38
CA LEU A 385 -15.46 8.99 9.29
C LEU A 385 -16.00 8.14 8.14
N VAL A 386 -17.06 7.38 8.38
CA VAL A 386 -17.88 6.78 7.32
C VAL A 386 -19.07 7.69 7.06
N LEU A 387 -19.14 8.22 5.85
CA LEU A 387 -20.19 9.12 5.38
C LEU A 387 -21.30 8.32 4.70
N SER A 388 -22.54 8.69 5.00
CA SER A 388 -23.77 8.14 4.44
C SER A 388 -24.81 9.25 4.24
N ASP A 389 -25.93 8.94 3.58
CA ASP A 389 -26.98 9.91 3.24
C ASP A 389 -26.40 11.20 2.60
N ILE A 390 -25.44 11.00 1.70
CA ILE A 390 -24.63 12.06 1.12
C ILE A 390 -25.49 12.94 0.21
N SER A 391 -25.59 14.21 0.58
CA SER A 391 -26.00 15.29 -0.32
C SER A 391 -24.77 15.74 -1.12
N PRO A 392 -24.79 15.61 -2.46
CA PRO A 392 -23.61 15.89 -3.27
C PRO A 392 -23.34 17.39 -3.39
N ALA A 393 -22.06 17.77 -3.32
CA ALA A 393 -21.59 19.07 -3.78
C ALA A 393 -20.95 18.91 -5.16
N SER A 394 -20.98 19.97 -5.97
CA SER A 394 -20.08 20.04 -7.13
C SER A 394 -18.66 20.24 -6.60
N PRO A 395 -17.69 19.37 -6.94
CA PRO A 395 -16.30 19.64 -6.60
C PRO A 395 -15.81 20.91 -7.32
N PRO A 396 -14.75 21.56 -6.82
CA PRO A 396 -14.17 22.72 -7.48
C PRO A 396 -13.87 22.43 -8.95
N LYS A 397 -14.24 23.37 -9.83
CA LYS A 397 -14.11 23.20 -11.27
C LYS A 397 -12.81 23.82 -11.75
N ALA A 398 -12.23 23.26 -12.82
CA ALA A 398 -11.09 23.89 -13.48
C ALA A 398 -11.54 25.21 -14.14
N ALA A 399 -11.00 26.33 -13.66
CA ALA A 399 -11.15 27.63 -14.30
C ALA A 399 -10.21 27.78 -15.52
N GLY A 400 -9.12 27.02 -15.54
CA GLY A 400 -8.17 26.95 -16.65
C GLY A 400 -7.08 25.91 -16.41
N TYR A 401 -6.47 25.43 -17.50
CA TYR A 401 -5.35 24.49 -17.48
C TYR A 401 -4.09 25.14 -18.06
N TYR A 402 -2.98 24.99 -17.37
CA TYR A 402 -1.67 25.56 -17.75
C TYR A 402 -0.69 24.42 -18.01
N SER A 403 -0.45 24.13 -19.29
CA SER A 403 0.46 23.07 -19.71
C SER A 403 1.91 23.47 -19.49
N ALA A 404 2.73 22.56 -18.93
CA ALA A 404 4.15 22.82 -18.71
C ALA A 404 4.93 23.11 -20.01
N GLN A 405 4.35 22.77 -21.17
CA GLN A 405 4.90 23.15 -22.48
C GLN A 405 4.91 24.66 -22.72
N ASP A 406 3.99 25.40 -22.10
CA ASP A 406 3.78 26.84 -22.30
C ASP A 406 4.55 27.68 -21.26
N ALA A 407 5.28 27.01 -20.35
CA ALA A 407 6.08 27.66 -19.32
C ALA A 407 7.38 28.25 -19.88
N THR A 408 7.83 29.35 -19.27
CA THR A 408 9.20 29.83 -19.45
C THR A 408 10.14 29.02 -18.57
N LEU A 409 11.11 28.35 -19.17
CA LEU A 409 12.10 27.52 -18.48
C LEU A 409 13.42 28.27 -18.28
N SER A 410 14.08 28.04 -17.15
CA SER A 410 15.44 28.51 -16.89
C SER A 410 16.24 27.48 -16.09
N GLY A 411 17.58 27.62 -16.08
CA GLY A 411 18.48 26.65 -15.45
C GLY A 411 18.48 25.32 -16.18
N SER A 412 18.47 24.22 -15.41
CA SER A 412 18.50 22.85 -15.92
C SER A 412 17.16 22.27 -16.37
N ALA A 413 16.02 22.96 -16.13
CA ALA A 413 14.70 22.47 -16.52
C ALA A 413 14.58 22.26 -18.04
N SER A 414 13.98 21.14 -18.45
CA SER A 414 13.87 20.78 -19.87
C SER A 414 12.52 20.14 -20.20
N LEU A 415 11.96 20.53 -21.34
CA LEU A 415 10.73 19.97 -21.88
C LEU A 415 11.00 18.60 -22.51
N VAL A 416 10.17 17.62 -22.16
CA VAL A 416 10.19 16.26 -22.67
C VAL A 416 8.87 15.96 -23.37
N ASN A 417 8.96 15.38 -24.57
CA ASN A 417 7.80 14.87 -25.30
C ASN A 417 7.56 13.41 -24.89
N CYS A 418 6.34 13.10 -24.49
CA CYS A 418 5.93 11.75 -24.12
C CYS A 418 5.07 11.13 -25.21
N LYS A 419 4.79 9.83 -25.11
CA LYS A 419 3.82 9.17 -26.01
C LYS A 419 2.39 9.65 -25.73
N ASP A 420 1.47 9.36 -26.64
CA ASP A 420 0.04 9.72 -26.53
C ASP A 420 -0.67 9.03 -25.34
N THR A 421 -0.02 8.06 -24.69
CA THR A 421 -0.53 7.36 -23.49
C THR A 421 0.15 7.81 -22.20
N GLU A 422 1.12 8.72 -22.29
CA GLU A 422 2.03 9.10 -21.20
C GLU A 422 1.91 10.60 -20.91
N CYS A 423 2.37 11.02 -19.72
CA CYS A 423 2.40 12.42 -19.28
C CYS A 423 1.06 13.14 -19.48
N LEU A 424 -0.03 12.44 -19.13
CA LEU A 424 -1.38 12.96 -19.27
C LEU A 424 -1.60 14.14 -18.32
N PRO A 425 -2.39 15.15 -18.73
CA PRO A 425 -3.21 15.20 -19.94
C PRO A 425 -2.52 15.82 -21.17
N THR A 426 -1.26 16.26 -21.08
CA THR A 426 -0.64 17.11 -22.13
C THR A 426 0.28 16.36 -23.08
N HIS A 427 0.69 15.13 -22.73
CA HIS A 427 1.74 14.36 -23.42
C HIS A 427 3.10 15.06 -23.42
N LYS A 428 3.29 15.98 -22.47
CA LYS A 428 4.50 16.76 -22.27
C LYS A 428 4.77 16.85 -20.78
N LYS A 429 6.03 16.82 -20.40
CA LYS A 429 6.45 17.13 -19.03
C LYS A 429 7.69 18.01 -19.05
N VAL A 430 7.89 18.76 -17.99
CA VAL A 430 9.16 19.42 -17.70
C VAL A 430 9.84 18.61 -16.62
N GLY A 431 11.01 18.05 -16.95
CA GLY A 431 11.87 17.34 -16.01
C GLY A 431 13.14 18.13 -15.72
N SER A 432 14.07 17.49 -14.99
CA SER A 432 15.35 18.10 -14.58
C SER A 432 15.17 19.39 -13.78
N ILE A 433 14.13 19.48 -12.96
CA ILE A 433 13.87 20.64 -12.11
C ILE A 433 14.78 20.56 -10.88
N GLY A 434 16.04 20.97 -11.04
CA GLY A 434 17.06 21.05 -9.98
C GLY A 434 17.07 22.39 -9.24
N LYS A 435 18.06 22.59 -8.37
CA LYS A 435 18.21 23.82 -7.54
C LYS A 435 18.41 25.10 -8.34
N ASP A 436 18.95 25.01 -9.55
CA ASP A 436 19.16 26.12 -10.46
C ASP A 436 17.98 26.35 -11.41
N ALA A 437 17.02 25.42 -11.46
CA ALA A 437 15.94 25.41 -12.42
C ALA A 437 14.70 26.14 -11.94
N LYS A 438 13.99 26.79 -12.87
CA LYS A 438 12.66 27.36 -12.65
C LYS A 438 11.74 27.08 -13.81
N VAL A 439 10.48 26.78 -13.49
CA VAL A 439 9.39 26.64 -14.45
C VAL A 439 8.35 27.71 -14.13
N THR A 440 8.27 28.74 -14.97
CA THR A 440 7.45 29.93 -14.70
C THR A 440 6.32 30.07 -15.70
N PHE A 441 5.10 30.16 -15.19
CA PHE A 441 3.88 30.41 -15.95
C PHE A 441 3.47 31.85 -15.76
N LYS A 442 3.18 32.52 -16.88
CA LYS A 442 2.67 33.90 -16.90
C LYS A 442 1.22 33.90 -17.31
N SER A 443 0.55 34.99 -16.98
CA SER A 443 -0.85 35.22 -17.33
C SER A 443 -1.79 34.17 -16.74
N VAL A 444 -1.51 33.72 -15.51
CA VAL A 444 -2.35 32.75 -14.81
C VAL A 444 -3.57 33.47 -14.24
N SER A 445 -4.75 33.01 -14.65
CA SER A 445 -6.04 33.49 -14.18
C SER A 445 -6.42 32.90 -12.83
N ALA A 446 -6.84 33.76 -11.91
CA ALA A 446 -7.35 33.39 -10.59
C ALA A 446 -8.76 33.97 -10.36
N PRO A 447 -9.68 33.19 -9.79
CA PRO A 447 -11.07 33.61 -9.58
C PRO A 447 -11.22 34.65 -8.46
N LYS A 448 -10.26 34.72 -7.55
CA LYS A 448 -10.28 35.58 -6.35
C LYS A 448 -8.87 35.96 -5.90
N ASP A 449 -8.79 36.97 -5.04
CA ASP A 449 -7.56 37.32 -4.33
C ASP A 449 -7.27 36.29 -3.22
N GLY A 450 -5.99 36.10 -2.89
CA GLY A 450 -5.53 35.26 -1.79
C GLY A 450 -5.28 33.81 -2.19
N SER A 451 -5.80 32.86 -1.39
CA SER A 451 -5.54 31.43 -1.58
C SER A 451 -6.49 30.77 -2.59
N VAL A 452 -5.92 30.02 -3.52
CA VAL A 452 -6.62 29.29 -4.58
C VAL A 452 -6.14 27.83 -4.60
N TYR A 453 -7.05 26.91 -4.88
CA TYR A 453 -6.69 25.50 -5.04
C TYR A 453 -6.06 25.29 -6.43
N LEU A 454 -4.92 24.60 -6.45
CA LEU A 454 -4.30 24.14 -7.68
C LEU A 454 -4.35 22.61 -7.74
N GLY A 455 -4.74 22.05 -8.87
CA GLY A 455 -4.57 20.64 -9.18
C GLY A 455 -3.29 20.45 -9.98
N ILE A 456 -2.20 20.01 -9.35
CA ILE A 456 -0.90 19.87 -10.01
C ILE A 456 -0.80 18.47 -10.62
N ASP A 457 -0.65 18.39 -11.94
CA ASP A 457 -0.33 17.15 -12.64
C ASP A 457 1.19 16.97 -12.67
N TYR A 458 1.66 15.91 -12.03
CA TYR A 458 3.07 15.69 -11.77
C TYR A 458 3.45 14.23 -12.00
N ILE A 459 4.75 13.97 -12.10
CA ILE A 459 5.30 12.62 -12.14
C ILE A 459 6.40 12.48 -11.10
N ASN A 460 6.27 11.47 -10.25
CA ASN A 460 7.29 11.06 -9.31
C ASN A 460 7.35 9.53 -9.28
N HIS A 461 8.46 8.97 -9.75
CA HIS A 461 8.76 7.54 -9.63
C HIS A 461 10.10 7.34 -8.92
N GLU A 462 10.36 8.18 -7.92
CA GLU A 462 11.49 7.98 -7.04
C GLU A 462 11.14 6.87 -6.04
N TYR A 463 11.78 5.71 -6.23
CA TYR A 463 11.67 4.56 -5.34
C TYR A 463 13.01 4.33 -4.66
N HIS A 464 13.01 4.36 -3.33
CA HIS A 464 14.17 3.98 -2.54
C HIS A 464 13.92 2.66 -1.80
N HIS A 465 14.78 1.68 -2.04
CA HIS A 465 14.71 0.39 -1.35
C HIS A 465 15.36 0.43 0.04
N THR A 466 16.42 1.22 0.21
CA THR A 466 17.20 1.20 1.45
C THR A 466 16.39 1.77 2.61
N ILE A 467 16.50 1.16 3.80
CA ILE A 467 15.88 1.68 5.04
C ILE A 467 16.72 2.85 5.61
N GLY A 468 17.77 3.24 4.88
CA GLY A 468 19.04 3.80 5.35
C GLY A 468 19.01 5.23 5.85
N ASP A 469 18.16 6.13 5.33
CA ASP A 469 18.09 7.52 5.83
C ASP A 469 16.81 8.21 5.36
N TRP A 470 15.89 8.54 6.29
CA TRP A 470 14.78 9.52 6.13
C TRP A 470 14.03 9.61 4.77
N GLU A 471 14.14 8.58 3.93
CA GLU A 471 13.58 8.53 2.59
C GLU A 471 12.08 8.47 2.72
N THR A 472 11.43 9.50 2.17
CA THR A 472 9.99 9.70 2.29
C THR A 472 9.22 9.10 1.12
N ASN A 473 9.92 8.65 0.08
CA ASN A 473 9.35 8.31 -1.22
C ASN A 473 8.41 9.41 -1.75
N SER A 474 8.85 10.65 -1.53
CA SER A 474 8.20 11.85 -2.04
C SER A 474 9.28 12.79 -2.55
N ARG A 475 8.96 13.54 -3.61
CA ARG A 475 9.80 14.66 -4.05
C ARG A 475 9.20 15.98 -3.61
N ASN A 476 10.07 16.94 -3.27
CA ASN A 476 9.63 18.24 -2.81
C ASN A 476 9.70 19.29 -3.92
N MET A 477 8.62 20.04 -4.10
CA MET A 477 8.55 21.19 -5.01
C MET A 477 8.20 22.43 -4.20
N SER A 478 8.83 23.55 -4.54
CA SER A 478 8.47 24.85 -4.01
C SER A 478 7.69 25.64 -5.06
N ILE A 479 6.62 26.31 -4.64
CA ILE A 479 5.75 27.09 -5.52
C ILE A 479 5.61 28.49 -4.94
N SER A 480 5.80 29.50 -5.78
CA SER A 480 5.54 30.90 -5.44
C SER A 480 4.62 31.55 -6.46
N VAL A 481 3.89 32.55 -6.01
CA VAL A 481 2.95 33.33 -6.83
C VAL A 481 3.30 34.82 -6.73
N ASN A 482 3.38 35.51 -7.86
CA ASN A 482 3.64 36.95 -7.95
C ASN A 482 4.94 37.44 -7.27
N GLY A 483 5.92 36.56 -7.13
CA GLY A 483 7.21 36.87 -6.49
C GLY A 483 7.18 36.88 -4.96
N GLU A 484 6.07 36.45 -4.35
CA GLU A 484 5.98 36.20 -2.90
C GLU A 484 6.87 35.00 -2.48
N ASP A 485 7.00 34.79 -1.17
CA ASP A 485 7.78 33.68 -0.61
C ASP A 485 7.26 32.32 -1.10
N ALA A 486 8.20 31.45 -1.47
CA ALA A 486 7.86 30.12 -1.97
C ALA A 486 7.51 29.17 -0.82
N LYS A 487 6.42 28.44 -0.97
CA LYS A 487 5.98 27.40 -0.04
C LYS A 487 6.31 26.01 -0.58
N ARG A 488 6.58 25.02 0.29
CA ARG A 488 6.95 23.65 -0.09
C ARG A 488 5.76 22.68 -0.05
N TRP A 489 5.71 21.79 -1.03
CA TRP A 489 4.85 20.60 -1.04
C TRP A 489 5.64 19.32 -1.32
N ALA A 490 5.23 18.23 -0.65
CA ALA A 490 5.77 16.89 -0.79
C ALA A 490 4.84 16.05 -1.69
N PHE A 491 5.34 15.69 -2.86
CA PHE A 491 4.60 14.95 -3.88
C PHE A 491 4.89 13.45 -3.77
N PRO A 492 3.88 12.61 -3.47
CA PRO A 492 4.03 11.16 -3.33
C PRO A 492 4.39 10.49 -4.67
N ASN A 493 4.59 9.18 -4.72
CA ASN A 493 4.72 8.49 -6.00
C ASN A 493 3.43 8.65 -6.84
N ALA A 494 3.57 8.91 -8.14
CA ALA A 494 2.43 9.16 -9.04
C ALA A 494 1.97 7.88 -9.78
N GLY A 495 2.91 7.03 -10.18
CA GLY A 495 2.60 5.88 -11.01
C GLY A 495 3.73 4.86 -11.13
N GLY A 496 3.57 3.96 -12.08
CA GLY A 496 4.40 2.79 -12.33
C GLY A 496 5.75 3.09 -12.95
N ASP A 497 5.97 4.30 -13.49
CA ASP A 497 7.24 4.72 -14.08
C ASP A 497 7.41 6.26 -14.08
N TRP A 498 8.49 6.75 -14.70
CA TRP A 498 8.74 8.19 -14.87
C TRP A 498 7.91 8.85 -15.99
N PHE A 499 6.84 8.23 -16.47
CA PHE A 499 5.96 8.75 -17.52
C PHE A 499 4.47 8.72 -17.15
N GLU A 500 4.08 7.98 -16.12
CA GLU A 500 2.73 7.97 -15.57
C GLU A 500 2.51 9.14 -14.59
N SER A 501 1.62 10.05 -14.96
CA SER A 501 1.25 11.20 -14.15
C SER A 501 0.12 10.90 -13.17
N ASP A 502 0.10 11.67 -12.08
CA ASP A 502 -1.02 11.75 -11.15
C ASP A 502 -1.25 13.22 -10.76
N ARG A 503 -2.36 13.48 -10.08
CA ARG A 503 -2.76 14.82 -9.67
C ARG A 503 -2.75 14.96 -8.15
N LEU A 504 -2.08 16.00 -7.67
CA LEU A 504 -2.16 16.44 -6.27
C LEU A 504 -2.84 17.81 -6.18
N THR A 505 -3.94 17.89 -5.44
CA THR A 505 -4.53 19.19 -5.09
C THR A 505 -3.79 19.80 -3.91
N ILE A 506 -3.52 21.11 -4.00
CA ILE A 506 -2.86 21.91 -2.98
C ILE A 506 -3.52 23.28 -2.88
N LEU A 507 -3.37 23.97 -1.74
CA LEU A 507 -3.85 25.34 -1.55
C LEU A 507 -2.67 26.31 -1.58
N VAL A 508 -2.64 27.22 -2.56
CA VAL A 508 -1.54 28.16 -2.78
C VAL A 508 -2.06 29.59 -2.63
N ASP A 509 -1.33 30.42 -1.90
CA ASP A 509 -1.64 31.84 -1.65
C ASP A 509 -0.91 32.78 -2.62
N GLY A 510 -1.09 34.10 -2.42
CA GLY A 510 -0.45 35.13 -3.24
C GLY A 510 -1.14 35.49 -4.56
N PHE A 511 -2.27 34.85 -4.89
CA PHE A 511 -3.02 35.18 -6.12
C PHE A 511 -3.72 36.54 -6.01
N LYS A 512 -3.83 37.22 -7.15
CA LYS A 512 -4.69 38.37 -7.38
C LYS A 512 -5.75 37.99 -8.41
N LYS A 513 -6.99 38.39 -8.17
CA LYS A 513 -8.10 38.16 -9.08
C LYS A 513 -7.78 38.71 -10.47
N GLY A 514 -8.07 37.91 -11.50
CA GLY A 514 -7.76 38.23 -12.90
C GLY A 514 -6.61 37.39 -13.44
N ASP A 515 -6.13 37.74 -14.63
CA ASP A 515 -5.30 36.93 -15.53
C ASP A 515 -3.83 37.33 -15.57
N ASN A 516 -3.34 38.07 -14.58
CA ASN A 516 -1.97 38.62 -14.58
C ASN A 516 -1.06 37.99 -13.51
N ASN A 517 -1.40 36.80 -13.01
CA ASN A 517 -0.56 36.13 -12.02
C ASN A 517 0.64 35.45 -12.69
N GLU A 518 1.77 35.47 -11.99
CA GLU A 518 2.93 34.66 -12.31
C GLU A 518 3.05 33.53 -11.28
N VAL A 519 3.13 32.27 -11.73
CA VAL A 519 3.31 31.10 -10.86
C VAL A 519 4.63 30.43 -11.21
N THR A 520 5.51 30.24 -10.23
CA THR A 520 6.84 29.66 -10.43
C THR A 520 7.01 28.40 -9.59
N PHE A 521 7.46 27.34 -10.24
CA PHE A 521 7.79 26.05 -9.63
C PHE A 521 9.32 25.86 -9.63
N THR A 522 9.86 25.45 -8.49
CA THR A 522 11.29 25.17 -8.31
C THR A 522 11.50 23.89 -7.48
N ALA A 523 12.73 23.36 -7.49
CA ALA A 523 13.14 22.41 -6.46
C ALA A 523 13.06 23.07 -5.07
N SER A 524 12.70 22.28 -4.05
CA SER A 524 12.73 22.76 -2.66
C SER A 524 14.16 22.87 -2.14
N ALA A 525 14.42 23.80 -1.21
CA ALA A 525 15.72 23.98 -0.57
C ALA A 525 16.25 22.70 0.13
N SER A 526 15.34 21.86 0.63
CA SER A 526 15.67 20.59 1.29
C SER A 526 15.85 19.42 0.31
N GLY A 527 15.54 19.59 -0.98
CA GLY A 527 15.61 18.55 -2.01
C GLY A 527 16.68 18.82 -3.07
N ASN A 528 17.09 17.77 -3.79
CA ASN A 528 17.97 17.92 -4.96
C ASN A 528 17.17 18.13 -6.25
N TRP A 529 16.01 17.47 -6.37
CA TRP A 529 15.15 17.50 -7.56
C TRP A 529 13.68 17.60 -7.15
N ALA A 530 12.92 18.41 -7.89
CA ALA A 530 11.46 18.39 -7.83
C ALA A 530 10.89 17.16 -8.58
N PRO A 531 9.62 16.79 -8.39
CA PRO A 531 8.93 15.92 -9.34
C PRO A 531 8.88 16.58 -10.72
N ASP A 532 8.71 15.78 -11.77
CA ASP A 532 8.49 16.31 -13.10
C ASP A 532 7.09 16.96 -13.15
N LEU A 533 6.96 18.07 -13.89
CA LEU A 533 5.71 18.83 -13.98
C LEU A 533 5.05 18.63 -15.35
N VAL A 534 3.81 18.17 -15.38
CA VAL A 534 3.00 18.05 -16.61
C VAL A 534 2.21 19.33 -16.87
N GLY A 535 1.69 19.93 -15.79
CA GLY A 535 0.93 21.17 -15.83
C GLY A 535 0.11 21.32 -14.55
N PHE A 536 -0.80 22.29 -14.52
CA PHE A 536 -1.73 22.42 -13.41
C PHE A 536 -3.04 23.09 -13.80
N GLU A 537 -4.08 22.84 -13.01
CA GLU A 537 -5.35 23.55 -13.05
C GLU A 537 -5.44 24.58 -11.93
N VAL A 538 -6.06 25.71 -12.22
CA VAL A 538 -6.57 26.63 -11.20
C VAL A 538 -8.04 26.26 -10.96
N LEU A 539 -8.42 25.98 -9.71
CA LEU A 539 -9.76 25.52 -9.37
C LEU A 539 -10.62 26.66 -8.78
N GLU A 540 -11.89 26.71 -9.18
CA GLU A 540 -12.94 27.65 -8.72
C GLU A 540 -13.99 27.00 -7.82
#